data_AF-X0RGR7-F1
#
_entry.id   AF-X0RGR7-F1
#
_cell.length_a   1.000
_cell.length_b   1.000
_cell.length_c   1.000
_cell.angle_alpha   90.00
_cell.angle_beta   90.00
_cell.angle_gamma   90.00
#
_symmetry.space_group_name_H-M   'P 1'
#
loop_
_entity.id
_entity.type
_entity.pdbx_description
1 polymer ?
#
loop_
_entity_poly.entity_id
_entity_poly.type
_entity_poly.pdbx_seq_one_letter_code
_entity_poly.pdbx_strand_id
1 'polypeptide(L)'
;MAFKKYLLFIFLLPSIFLHQCGNDEKSDQYTYIASHIESNIKIDGVLDENAWKNIEKITLKINKTGEVVSDNSIMTWVKACYDEQNFYIAFECNDPDIWSEYTKRDEHLWKNEVVEVFIDT
;
A
#
# COMPACT_ATOMS: atom_id res chain seq x y z
N MET A 1 -44.88 -45.54 52.77
CA MET A 1 -44.32 -44.24 52.38
C MET A 1 -43.57 -44.45 51.06
N ALA A 2 -44.14 -44.01 49.95
CA ALA A 2 -43.74 -44.44 48.59
C ALA A 2 -42.61 -43.58 48.01
N PHE A 3 -41.65 -44.25 47.37
CA PHE A 3 -40.47 -43.69 46.72
C PHE A 3 -40.86 -42.78 45.53
N LYS A 4 -40.51 -41.48 45.57
CA LYS A 4 -40.65 -40.58 44.42
C LYS A 4 -39.55 -40.88 43.40
N LYS A 5 -39.92 -41.36 42.21
CA LYS A 5 -39.02 -41.47 41.05
C LYS A 5 -38.78 -40.06 40.49
N TYR A 6 -37.54 -39.58 40.52
CA TYR A 6 -37.15 -38.38 39.77
C TYR A 6 -36.77 -38.80 38.35
N LEU A 7 -37.53 -38.35 37.36
CA LEU A 7 -37.24 -38.53 35.94
C LEU A 7 -36.32 -37.37 35.51
N LEU A 8 -35.08 -37.70 35.17
CA LEU A 8 -34.04 -36.77 34.77
C LEU A 8 -34.21 -36.45 33.27
N PHE A 9 -34.79 -35.30 32.93
CA PHE A 9 -34.88 -34.81 31.55
C PHE A 9 -33.61 -34.01 31.22
N ILE A 10 -32.66 -34.63 30.53
CA ILE A 10 -31.55 -33.93 29.88
C ILE A 10 -32.08 -33.35 28.57
N PHE A 11 -32.44 -32.07 28.58
CA PHE A 11 -32.59 -31.32 27.34
C PHE A 11 -31.19 -30.92 26.87
N LEU A 12 -30.65 -31.68 25.91
CA LEU A 12 -29.55 -31.24 25.06
C LEU A 12 -30.06 -30.04 24.25
N LEU A 13 -29.79 -28.83 24.73
CA LEU A 13 -29.91 -27.62 23.93
C LEU A 13 -28.98 -27.79 22.72
N PRO A 14 -29.47 -27.77 21.47
CA PRO A 14 -28.58 -27.74 20.34
C PRO A 14 -27.82 -26.43 20.46
N SER A 15 -26.50 -26.53 20.65
CA SER A 15 -25.59 -25.39 20.58
C SER A 15 -25.79 -24.73 19.22
N ILE A 16 -26.60 -23.68 19.20
CA ILE A 16 -26.65 -22.73 18.10
C ILE A 16 -25.30 -22.02 18.15
N PHE A 17 -24.28 -22.64 17.56
CA PHE A 17 -23.15 -21.90 17.04
C PHE A 17 -23.72 -21.06 15.89
N LEU A 18 -24.24 -19.89 16.23
CA LEU A 18 -24.16 -18.73 15.35
C LEU A 18 -22.66 -18.52 15.14
N HIS A 19 -22.11 -19.17 14.11
CA HIS A 19 -20.95 -18.63 13.44
C HIS A 19 -21.39 -17.25 12.96
N GLN A 20 -21.04 -16.20 13.71
CA GLN A 20 -20.74 -14.94 13.09
C GLN A 20 -19.66 -15.25 12.05
N CYS A 21 -20.09 -15.42 10.81
CA CYS A 21 -19.23 -15.21 9.65
C CYS A 21 -18.63 -13.81 9.85
N GLY A 22 -17.31 -13.74 9.73
CA GLY A 22 -16.46 -12.69 10.26
C GLY A 22 -17.00 -11.28 10.08
N ASN A 23 -16.70 -10.44 11.06
CA ASN A 23 -16.51 -9.04 10.75
C ASN A 23 -15.35 -8.98 9.75
N ASP A 24 -15.65 -8.79 8.47
CA ASP A 24 -14.63 -8.39 7.51
C ASP A 24 -14.13 -7.03 7.98
N GLU A 25 -12.95 -7.00 8.60
CA GLU A 25 -12.22 -5.76 8.79
C GLU A 25 -11.97 -5.21 7.40
N LYS A 26 -12.72 -4.17 7.06
CA LYS A 26 -12.59 -3.46 5.79
C LYS A 26 -11.16 -2.93 5.73
N SER A 27 -10.30 -3.57 4.96
CA SER A 27 -8.97 -3.04 4.72
C SER A 27 -9.15 -1.66 4.09
N ASP A 28 -8.53 -0.63 4.66
CA ASP A 28 -8.42 0.68 4.03
C ASP A 28 -7.44 0.53 2.85
N GLN A 29 -7.87 -0.18 1.80
CA GLN A 29 -7.08 -0.39 0.62
C GLN A 29 -7.00 0.92 -0.17
N TYR A 30 -5.85 1.59 -0.05
CA TYR A 30 -5.56 2.78 -0.82
C TYR A 30 -5.50 2.41 -2.31
N THR A 31 -6.30 3.10 -3.13
CA THR A 31 -6.34 2.89 -4.59
C THR A 31 -5.88 4.16 -5.29
N TYR A 32 -5.00 3.99 -6.28
CA TYR A 32 -4.59 5.04 -7.20
C TYR A 32 -4.87 4.59 -8.63
N ILE A 33 -5.39 5.50 -9.46
CA ILE A 33 -5.68 5.23 -10.86
C ILE A 33 -4.58 5.88 -11.70
N ALA A 34 -3.66 5.07 -12.22
CA ALA A 34 -2.68 5.53 -13.19
C ALA A 34 -3.39 5.89 -14.52
N SER A 35 -3.02 7.03 -15.11
CA SER A 35 -3.61 7.46 -16.38
C SER A 35 -2.89 6.83 -17.57
N HIS A 36 -3.64 6.42 -18.59
CA HIS A 36 -3.06 6.06 -19.89
C HIS A 36 -2.54 7.31 -20.60
N ILE A 37 -1.40 7.21 -21.27
CA ILE A 37 -0.78 8.29 -22.04
C ILE A 37 -0.41 7.83 -23.45
N GLU A 38 -0.48 8.75 -24.40
CA GLU A 38 -0.08 8.53 -25.82
C GLU A 38 1.33 9.10 -26.11
N SER A 39 1.81 9.98 -25.24
CA SER A 39 3.11 10.63 -25.40
C SER A 39 4.22 9.80 -24.78
N ASN A 40 5.36 9.72 -25.44
CA ASN A 40 6.54 9.07 -24.90
C ASN A 40 7.10 9.82 -23.68
N ILE A 41 7.53 9.08 -22.66
CA ILE A 41 8.25 9.61 -21.49
C ILE A 41 9.74 9.34 -21.66
N LYS A 42 10.57 10.35 -21.47
CA LYS A 42 12.02 10.17 -21.47
C LYS A 42 12.46 9.78 -20.05
N ILE A 43 13.18 8.67 -19.93
CA ILE A 43 13.70 8.21 -18.63
C ILE A 43 15.03 8.91 -18.33
N ASP A 44 14.95 10.19 -17.94
CA ASP A 44 16.11 10.99 -17.55
C ASP A 44 16.00 11.63 -16.14
N GLY A 45 14.89 11.37 -15.45
CA GLY A 45 14.65 11.87 -14.09
C GLY A 45 14.10 13.30 -14.04
N VAL A 46 13.80 13.92 -15.18
CA VAL A 46 13.13 15.23 -15.26
C VAL A 46 11.65 15.02 -15.60
N LEU A 47 10.74 15.69 -14.89
CA LEU A 47 9.29 15.54 -15.07
C LEU A 47 8.67 16.71 -15.86
N ASP A 48 9.29 17.08 -16.98
CA ASP A 48 8.89 18.27 -17.76
C ASP A 48 7.96 17.96 -18.94
N GLU A 49 7.76 16.67 -19.26
CA GLU A 49 6.82 16.25 -20.30
C GLU A 49 5.38 16.66 -19.97
N ASN A 50 4.60 16.94 -21.03
CA ASN A 50 3.22 17.37 -20.87
C ASN A 50 2.34 16.32 -20.17
N ALA A 51 2.65 15.02 -20.31
CA ALA A 51 1.96 13.95 -19.60
C ALA A 51 1.99 14.16 -18.08
N TRP A 52 3.15 14.50 -17.50
CA TRP A 52 3.33 14.65 -16.05
C TRP A 52 2.59 15.82 -15.43
N LYS A 53 2.23 16.83 -16.22
CA LYS A 53 1.59 18.06 -15.72
C LYS A 53 0.18 17.82 -15.18
N ASN A 54 -0.53 16.85 -15.75
CA ASN A 54 -1.91 16.55 -15.39
C ASN A 54 -2.08 15.27 -14.56
N ILE A 55 -0.97 14.56 -14.30
CA ILE A 55 -1.02 13.33 -13.49
C ILE A 55 -1.11 13.71 -12.01
N GLU A 56 -2.12 13.15 -11.34
CA GLU A 56 -2.32 13.32 -9.91
C GLU A 56 -1.12 12.74 -9.14
N LYS A 57 -0.65 13.48 -8.14
CA LYS A 57 0.40 13.03 -7.24
C LYS A 57 -0.18 12.41 -5.98
N ILE A 58 0.36 11.28 -5.57
CA ILE A 58 0.16 10.67 -4.26
C ILE A 58 1.20 11.25 -3.31
N THR A 59 0.84 11.48 -2.06
CA THR A 59 1.81 11.75 -1.00
C THR A 59 2.01 10.47 -0.20
N LEU A 60 3.26 10.02 -0.08
CA LEU A 60 3.58 8.83 0.72
C LEU A 60 3.41 9.12 2.22
N LYS A 61 3.20 8.05 2.97
CA LYS A 61 3.05 8.06 4.42
C LYS A 61 4.31 7.50 5.07
N ILE A 62 4.46 7.73 6.36
CA ILE A 62 5.54 7.12 7.14
C ILE A 62 5.40 5.60 7.08
N ASN A 63 6.40 4.90 6.53
CA ASN A 63 6.34 3.46 6.27
C ASN A 63 6.07 2.61 7.53
N LYS A 64 6.59 3.04 8.68
CA LYS A 64 6.46 2.31 9.96
C LYS A 64 5.13 2.52 10.66
N THR A 65 4.56 3.72 10.57
CA THR A 65 3.38 4.13 11.36
C THR A 65 2.11 4.29 10.51
N GLY A 66 2.25 4.45 9.19
CA GLY A 66 1.14 4.76 8.30
C GLY A 66 0.58 6.18 8.48
N GLU A 67 1.26 7.03 9.24
CA GLU A 67 0.85 8.41 9.50
C GLU A 67 1.19 9.33 8.33
N VAL A 68 0.45 10.43 8.21
CA VAL A 68 0.75 11.49 7.24
C VAL A 68 2.08 12.15 7.61
N VAL A 69 2.93 12.36 6.61
CA VAL A 69 4.18 13.13 6.78
C VAL A 69 3.81 14.59 7.01
N SER A 70 4.15 15.12 8.19
CA SER A 70 3.89 16.52 8.57
C SER A 70 5.05 17.47 8.28
N ASP A 71 6.26 16.93 8.13
CA ASP A 71 7.46 17.68 7.80
C ASP A 71 7.69 17.68 6.28
N ASN A 72 7.57 18.86 5.68
CA ASN A 72 7.76 19.04 4.25
C ASN A 72 9.19 18.74 3.78
N SER A 73 10.19 18.80 4.66
CA SER A 73 11.59 18.56 4.30
C SER A 73 11.90 17.11 3.94
N ILE A 74 11.01 16.18 4.33
CA ILE A 74 11.14 14.73 4.09
C ILE A 74 9.95 14.15 3.32
N MET A 75 9.16 15.01 2.66
CA MET A 75 7.96 14.56 1.94
C MET A 75 8.35 13.92 0.61
N THR A 76 7.76 12.75 0.34
CA THR A 76 7.89 12.06 -0.94
C THR A 76 6.55 12.00 -1.65
N TRP A 77 6.53 12.40 -2.93
CA TRP A 77 5.38 12.26 -3.81
C TRP A 77 5.64 11.20 -4.88
N VAL A 78 4.55 10.56 -5.32
CA VAL A 78 4.57 9.58 -6.41
C VAL A 78 3.58 9.98 -7.47
N LYS A 79 3.99 9.85 -8.73
CA LYS A 79 3.10 9.90 -9.90
C LYS A 79 3.26 8.59 -10.66
N ALA A 80 2.17 8.10 -11.24
CA ALA A 80 2.25 6.97 -12.16
C ALA A 80 1.30 7.10 -13.35
N CYS A 81 1.75 6.61 -14.49
CA CYS A 81 1.02 6.52 -15.74
C CYS A 81 1.50 5.32 -16.53
N TYR A 82 0.81 4.98 -17.61
CA TYR A 82 1.20 3.86 -18.46
C TYR A 82 0.89 4.16 -19.92
N ASP A 83 1.62 3.50 -20.82
CA ASP A 83 1.26 3.36 -22.22
C ASP A 83 1.05 1.87 -22.54
N GLU A 84 0.93 1.54 -23.81
CA GLU A 84 0.73 0.16 -24.27
C GLU A 84 1.89 -0.80 -23.93
N GLN A 85 3.10 -0.29 -23.67
CA GLN A 85 4.31 -1.10 -23.47
C GLN A 85 4.92 -0.96 -22.07
N ASN A 86 4.69 0.15 -21.37
CA ASN A 86 5.42 0.52 -20.17
C ASN A 86 4.50 1.03 -19.07
N PHE A 87 4.88 0.76 -17.83
CA PHE A 87 4.36 1.41 -16.64
C PHE A 87 5.41 2.36 -16.08
N TYR A 88 5.09 3.64 -16.01
CA TYR A 88 5.99 4.70 -15.54
C TYR A 88 5.63 5.10 -14.12
N ILE A 89 6.65 5.19 -13.27
CA ILE A 89 6.53 5.63 -11.89
C ILE A 89 7.62 6.67 -11.63
N ALA A 90 7.22 7.82 -11.12
CA ALA A 90 8.12 8.90 -10.74
C ALA A 90 8.01 9.14 -9.24
N PHE A 91 9.17 9.29 -8.59
CA PHE A 91 9.29 9.68 -7.19
C PHE A 91 9.90 11.08 -7.13
N GLU A 92 9.21 12.00 -6.48
CA GLU A 92 9.75 13.32 -6.13
C GLU A 92 10.04 13.28 -4.62
N CYS A 93 11.31 13.17 -4.24
CA CYS A 93 11.73 12.99 -2.85
C CYS A 93 12.40 14.27 -2.33
N ASN A 94 11.83 14.88 -1.30
CA ASN A 94 12.58 15.82 -0.48
C ASN A 94 13.42 15.03 0.53
N ASP A 95 14.72 15.29 0.54
CA ASP A 95 15.65 14.73 1.51
C ASP A 95 16.80 15.71 1.72
N PRO A 96 16.96 16.30 2.93
CA PRO A 96 18.03 17.24 3.21
C PRO A 96 19.43 16.57 3.29
N ASP A 97 19.49 15.24 3.38
CA ASP A 97 20.74 14.49 3.55
C ASP A 97 20.75 13.21 2.70
N ILE A 98 20.47 13.35 1.40
CA ILE A 98 20.49 12.21 0.48
C ILE A 98 21.91 11.63 0.31
N TRP A 99 22.05 10.32 0.49
CA TRP A 99 23.35 9.65 0.40
C TRP A 99 23.26 8.23 -0.14
N SER A 100 24.33 7.79 -0.80
CA SER A 100 24.55 6.38 -1.13
C SER A 100 26.03 6.13 -1.42
N GLU A 101 26.55 5.00 -0.94
CA GLU A 101 27.88 4.50 -1.29
C GLU A 101 27.87 3.51 -2.47
N TYR A 102 26.67 3.12 -2.94
CA TYR A 102 26.50 2.09 -3.97
C TYR A 102 26.72 2.65 -5.38
N THR A 103 27.43 1.89 -6.20
CA THR A 103 27.82 2.28 -7.58
C THR A 103 27.53 1.19 -8.60
N LYS A 104 27.12 0.00 -8.15
CA LYS A 104 26.85 -1.16 -8.99
C LYS A 104 25.36 -1.52 -8.94
N ARG A 105 24.92 -2.17 -10.01
CA ARG A 105 23.58 -2.75 -10.08
C ARG A 105 23.45 -3.91 -9.08
N ASP A 106 22.26 -4.05 -8.51
CA ASP A 106 21.86 -5.13 -7.60
C ASP A 106 22.68 -5.21 -6.29
N GLU A 107 23.22 -4.07 -5.82
CA GLU A 107 23.76 -3.95 -4.47
C GLU A 107 22.64 -3.93 -3.40
N HIS A 108 23.03 -3.99 -2.13
CA HIS A 108 22.11 -4.05 -1.00
C HIS A 108 21.48 -2.68 -0.67
N LEU A 109 20.74 -2.10 -1.63
CA LEU A 109 20.21 -0.73 -1.59
C LEU A 109 19.38 -0.43 -0.34
N TRP A 110 18.71 -1.43 0.24
CA TRP A 110 17.92 -1.32 1.48
C TRP A 110 18.71 -0.91 2.72
N LYS A 111 20.04 -0.81 2.63
CA LYS A 111 20.90 -0.31 3.71
C LYS A 111 21.14 1.20 3.66
N ASN A 112 20.81 1.85 2.55
CA ASN A 112 20.95 3.30 2.32
C ASN A 112 19.61 3.90 1.86
N GLU A 113 19.61 5.15 1.40
CA GLU A 113 18.44 5.80 0.83
C GLU A 113 17.97 5.10 -0.45
N VAL A 114 16.69 4.70 -0.49
CA VAL A 114 16.10 3.96 -1.60
C VAL A 114 14.60 4.23 -1.70
N VAL A 115 14.07 4.21 -2.92
CA VAL A 115 12.64 4.06 -3.20
C VAL A 115 12.40 2.65 -3.75
N GLU A 116 11.33 2.01 -3.30
CA GLU A 116 10.99 0.64 -3.68
C GLU A 116 9.61 0.58 -4.31
N VAL A 117 9.46 -0.24 -5.35
CA VAL A 117 8.19 -0.53 -6.00
C VAL A 117 8.01 -2.03 -6.00
N PHE A 118 6.88 -2.50 -5.46
CA PHE A 118 6.47 -3.89 -5.50
C PHE A 118 5.28 -4.01 -6.46
N ILE A 119 5.38 -4.91 -7.43
CA ILE A 119 4.34 -5.18 -8.43
C ILE A 119 4.01 -6.66 -8.37
N ASP A 120 2.71 -6.97 -8.28
CA ASP A 120 2.16 -8.32 -8.42
C ASP A 120 1.21 -8.31 -9.63
N THR A 121 1.36 -9.28 -10.53
CA THR A 121 0.70 -9.32 -11.84
C THR A 121 -0.11 -10.58 -12.03
#